data_AF-A0A2D6F4Y6-F1
#
_entry.id   AF-A0A2D6F4Y6-F1
#
_cell.length_a   1.000
_cell.length_b   1.000
_cell.length_c   1.000
_cell.angle_alpha   90.00
_cell.angle_beta   90.00
_cell.angle_gamma   90.00
#
_symmetry.space_group_name_H-M   'P 1'
#
loop_
_entity.id
_entity.type
_entity.pdbx_description
1 polymer ?
#
loop_
_entity_poly.entity_id
_entity_poly.type
_entity_poly.pdbx_seq_one_letter_code
_entity_poly.pdbx_strand_id
1 'polypeptide(L)'
;MVPYSEQAGVFSIEGHRWPLEPELTGSNMLSSVQIGASEAITVDIESGAGGRFALLGDYLYEDHRVPYGEAGLWRLFRTYEQAQKALD
;
A
#
# COMPACT_ATOMS: atom_id res chain seq x y z
N MET A 1 11.11 -29.62 8.18
CA MET A 1 10.77 -28.93 6.92
C MET A 1 9.36 -28.43 7.08
N VAL A 2 9.19 -27.12 7.30
CA VAL A 2 7.87 -26.52 7.59
C VAL A 2 7.47 -25.72 6.35
N PRO A 3 6.39 -26.08 5.62
CA PRO A 3 6.01 -25.41 4.40
C PRO A 3 4.87 -24.42 4.70
N TYR A 4 5.18 -23.17 5.00
CA TYR A 4 4.27 -22.06 4.74
C TYR A 4 5.06 -20.73 4.73
N SER A 5 5.00 -20.03 3.59
CA SER A 5 5.48 -18.64 3.38
C SER A 5 6.99 -18.37 3.44
N GLU A 6 7.74 -18.71 2.38
CA GLU A 6 9.12 -18.19 2.19
C GLU A 6 9.21 -17.04 1.17
N GLN A 7 8.18 -16.80 0.35
CA GLN A 7 8.27 -15.75 -0.65
C GLN A 7 7.79 -14.41 -0.10
N ALA A 8 8.70 -13.44 -0.05
CA ALA A 8 8.37 -12.06 0.30
C ALA A 8 7.51 -11.40 -0.80
N GLY A 9 6.51 -10.64 -0.38
CA GLY A 9 5.68 -9.82 -1.25
C GLY A 9 6.21 -8.39 -1.37
N VAL A 10 5.76 -7.63 -2.36
CA VAL A 10 6.10 -6.21 -2.53
C VAL A 10 4.83 -5.39 -2.49
N PHE A 11 4.48 -4.85 -1.32
CA PHE A 11 3.31 -4.01 -1.15
C PHE A 11 3.47 -2.66 -1.86
N SER A 12 2.47 -2.25 -2.65
CA SER A 12 2.41 -0.92 -3.26
C SER A 12 0.97 -0.40 -3.34
N ILE A 13 0.81 0.93 -3.38
CA ILE A 13 -0.45 1.59 -3.73
C ILE A 13 -0.14 2.61 -4.84
N GLU A 14 -0.73 2.41 -6.01
CA GLU A 14 -0.53 3.29 -7.16
C GLU A 14 -0.86 4.75 -6.82
N GLY A 15 -0.03 5.67 -7.30
CA GLY A 15 -0.18 7.11 -7.06
C GLY A 15 0.06 7.58 -5.61
N HIS A 16 0.40 6.69 -4.68
CA HIS A 16 0.65 7.02 -3.28
C HIS A 16 2.11 6.74 -2.89
N ARG A 17 2.57 7.48 -1.89
CA ARG A 17 3.87 7.27 -1.27
C ARG A 17 3.81 7.58 0.22
N TRP A 18 4.76 7.07 0.98
CA TRP A 18 4.85 7.22 2.43
C TRP A 18 6.32 7.37 2.86
N PRO A 19 6.60 8.07 3.97
CA PRO A 19 7.96 8.15 4.49
C PRO A 19 8.44 6.77 4.96
N LEU A 20 9.72 6.47 4.73
CA LEU A 20 10.38 5.29 5.29
C LEU A 20 10.41 5.36 6.82
N GLU A 21 10.67 6.57 7.35
CA GLU A 21 10.71 6.88 8.77
C GLU A 21 9.72 8.01 9.05
N PRO A 22 8.48 7.71 9.50
CA PRO A 22 7.41 8.71 9.65
C PRO A 22 7.74 9.89 10.58
N GLU A 23 8.57 9.65 11.60
CA GLU A 23 8.95 10.68 12.58
C GLU A 23 10.17 11.51 12.15
N LEU A 24 10.87 11.11 11.08
CA LEU A 24 12.06 11.82 10.60
C LEU A 24 11.70 12.83 9.51
N THR A 25 11.88 14.12 9.82
CA THR A 25 11.70 15.19 8.84
C THR A 25 12.68 15.02 7.68
N GLY A 26 12.17 14.99 6.46
CA GLY A 26 12.98 14.78 5.25
C GLY A 26 13.32 13.32 4.98
N SER A 27 12.64 12.36 5.63
CA SER A 27 12.78 10.93 5.34
C SER A 27 12.57 10.62 3.85
N ASN A 28 13.25 9.58 3.38
CA ASN A 28 13.05 9.05 2.05
C ASN A 28 11.62 8.55 1.89
N MET A 29 11.08 8.74 0.69
CA MET A 29 9.69 8.41 0.40
C MET A 29 9.64 7.14 -0.44
N LEU A 30 8.82 6.20 0.00
CA LEU A 30 8.61 4.91 -0.63
C LEU A 30 7.26 4.89 -1.32
N SER A 31 7.19 4.25 -2.50
CA SER A 31 5.94 3.87 -3.16
C SER A 31 5.69 2.36 -3.09
N SER A 32 6.69 1.59 -2.65
CA SER A 32 6.62 0.15 -2.49
C SER A 32 7.55 -0.32 -1.39
N VAL A 33 7.19 -1.40 -0.69
CA VAL A 33 8.06 -2.02 0.32
C VAL A 33 7.91 -3.54 0.30
N GLN A 34 9.02 -4.24 0.49
CA GLN A 34 9.01 -5.70 0.63
C GLN A 34 8.46 -6.08 2.01
N ILE A 35 7.59 -7.08 2.07
CA ILE A 35 7.06 -7.64 3.32
C ILE A 35 7.42 -9.13 3.37
N GLY A 36 8.12 -9.53 4.42
CA GLY A 36 8.47 -10.91 4.71
C GLY A 36 7.33 -11.71 5.35
N ALA A 37 7.60 -13.00 5.59
CA ALA A 37 6.67 -13.86 6.28
C ALA A 37 6.43 -13.40 7.72
N SER A 38 5.16 -13.36 8.14
CA SER A 38 4.75 -12.90 9.48
C SER A 38 5.13 -11.45 9.80
N GLU A 39 5.56 -10.66 8.81
CA GLU A 39 5.79 -9.24 8.97
C GLU A 39 4.48 -8.47 8.79
N ALA A 40 4.34 -7.37 9.52
CA ALA A 40 3.27 -6.41 9.35
C ALA A 40 3.88 -5.01 9.25
N ILE A 41 3.34 -4.20 8.36
CA ILE A 41 3.76 -2.81 8.17
C ILE A 41 2.62 -1.87 8.53
N THR A 42 2.97 -0.66 8.93
CA THR A 42 2.04 0.48 8.98
C THR A 42 2.52 1.51 7.99
N VAL A 43 1.62 1.98 7.14
CA VAL A 43 1.92 2.95 6.08
C VAL A 43 1.20 4.26 6.38
N ASP A 44 1.97 5.33 6.57
CA ASP A 44 1.44 6.69 6.71
C ASP A 44 1.44 7.38 5.35
N ILE A 45 0.30 7.37 4.67
CA ILE A 45 0.17 7.86 3.31
C ILE A 45 0.37 9.38 3.29
N GLU A 46 1.38 9.83 2.54
CA GLU A 46 1.63 11.26 2.32
C GLU A 46 0.40 11.93 1.70
N SER A 47 -0.03 13.04 2.31
CA SER A 47 -1.19 13.83 1.86
C SER A 47 -2.54 13.09 1.93
N GLY A 48 -2.59 11.91 2.57
CA GLY A 48 -3.82 11.16 2.79
C GLY A 48 -4.36 10.46 1.54
N ALA A 49 -5.65 10.10 1.59
CA ALA A 49 -6.34 9.41 0.52
C ALA A 49 -6.42 10.30 -0.75
N GLY A 50 -5.96 9.78 -1.88
CA GLY A 50 -5.86 10.50 -3.16
C GLY A 50 -4.46 11.07 -3.44
N GLY A 51 -3.53 10.86 -2.51
CA GLY A 51 -2.12 11.22 -2.61
C GLY A 51 -1.88 12.72 -2.69
N ARG A 52 -0.69 13.11 -3.14
CA ARG A 52 -0.23 14.52 -3.21
C ARG A 52 -1.21 15.46 -3.93
N PHE A 53 -1.92 14.94 -4.92
CA PHE A 53 -2.83 15.72 -5.76
C PHE A 53 -4.29 15.65 -5.29
N ALA A 54 -4.58 14.93 -4.19
CA ALA A 54 -5.92 14.74 -3.64
C ALA A 54 -6.94 14.32 -4.71
N LEU A 55 -6.52 13.44 -5.63
CA LEU A 55 -7.36 13.01 -6.73
C LEU A 55 -8.36 11.96 -6.23
N LEU A 56 -9.60 12.08 -6.69
CA LEU A 56 -10.64 11.09 -6.42
C LEU A 56 -10.56 9.97 -7.46
N GLY A 57 -10.80 8.75 -7.02
CA GLY A 57 -10.83 7.58 -7.88
C GLY A 57 -10.41 6.30 -7.19
N ASP A 58 -10.19 5.29 -8.02
CA ASP A 58 -9.77 3.95 -7.64
C ASP A 58 -8.29 3.79 -7.93
N TYR A 59 -7.55 3.42 -6.89
CA TYR A 59 -6.13 3.12 -6.97
C TYR A 59 -5.90 1.63 -6.83
N LEU A 60 -4.93 1.11 -7.57
CA LEU A 60 -4.51 -0.28 -7.43
C LEU A 60 -3.64 -0.40 -6.19
N TYR A 61 -4.07 -1.24 -5.26
CA TYR A 61 -3.27 -1.69 -4.12
C TYR A 61 -2.91 -3.15 -4.40
N GLU A 62 -1.62 -3.46 -4.59
CA GLU A 62 -1.21 -4.80 -5.02
C GLU A 62 0.16 -5.24 -4.51
N ASP A 63 0.44 -6.52 -4.71
CA ASP A 63 1.81 -7.00 -4.82
C ASP A 63 2.40 -6.58 -6.17
N HIS A 64 3.38 -5.69 -6.15
CA HIS A 64 3.99 -5.10 -7.34
C HIS A 64 4.87 -6.10 -8.14
N ARG A 65 4.97 -7.37 -7.70
CA ARG A 65 5.54 -8.44 -8.50
C ARG A 65 4.46 -8.99 -9.43
N VAL A 66 4.66 -8.82 -10.74
CA VAL A 66 3.71 -9.22 -11.80
C VAL A 66 3.07 -10.61 -11.59
N PRO A 67 3.81 -11.70 -11.28
CA PRO A 67 3.17 -13.01 -11.11
C PRO A 67 2.14 -13.07 -9.97
N TYR A 68 2.28 -12.22 -8.94
CA TYR A 68 1.34 -12.15 -7.84
C TYR A 68 0.15 -11.26 -8.16
N GLY A 69 0.36 -10.16 -8.88
CA GLY A 69 -0.73 -9.39 -9.48
C GLY A 69 -1.62 -10.27 -10.37
N GLU A 70 -1.01 -11.07 -11.26
CA GLU A 70 -1.74 -12.04 -12.10
C GLU A 70 -2.46 -13.13 -11.29
N ALA A 71 -1.89 -13.53 -10.15
CA ALA A 71 -2.50 -14.48 -9.23
C ALA A 71 -3.61 -13.86 -8.34
N GLY A 72 -3.93 -12.57 -8.52
CA GLY A 72 -5.02 -11.90 -7.83
C GLY A 72 -4.63 -11.24 -6.50
N LEU A 73 -3.34 -11.04 -6.22
CA LEU A 73 -2.87 -10.32 -5.02
C LEU A 73 -2.96 -8.80 -5.25
N TRP A 74 -4.19 -8.34 -5.48
CA TRP A 74 -4.51 -6.93 -5.65
C TRP A 74 -5.90 -6.62 -5.10
N ARG A 75 -6.13 -5.34 -4.81
CA ARG A 75 -7.40 -4.77 -4.33
C ARG A 75 -7.52 -3.32 -4.81
N LEU A 76 -8.72 -2.76 -4.67
CA LEU A 76 -8.97 -1.35 -4.92
C LEU A 76 -8.84 -0.55 -3.62
N PHE A 77 -8.06 0.51 -3.67
CA PHE A 77 -8.11 1.60 -2.71
C PHE A 77 -8.94 2.73 -3.29
N ARG A 78 -10.22 2.79 -2.90
CA ARG A 78 -11.18 3.78 -3.40
C ARG A 78 -11.23 5.00 -2.50
N THR A 79 -11.14 6.17 -3.12
CA THR A 79 -11.16 7.47 -2.45
C THR A 79 -12.49 8.18 -2.71
N TYR A 80 -12.93 8.97 -1.74
CA TYR A 80 -14.20 9.69 -1.78
C TYR A 80 -13.99 11.12 -1.30
N GLU A 81 -14.78 12.05 -1.83
CA GLU A 81 -14.77 13.45 -1.39
C GLU A 81 -15.18 13.59 0.09
N GLN A 82 -16.10 12.74 0.53
CA GLN A 82 -16.66 12.77 1.87
C GLN A 82 -16.47 11.41 2.54
N ALA A 83 -16.22 11.45 3.86
CA ALA A 83 -16.13 10.25 4.68
C ALA A 83 -17.38 9.39 4.51
N GLN A 84 -17.18 8.16 4.06
CA GLN A 84 -18.28 7.21 3.94
C GLN A 84 -18.64 6.67 5.32
N LYS A 85 -19.94 6.43 5.54
CA LYS A 85 -20.36 5.67 6.72
C LYS A 85 -19.71 4.29 6.66
N ALA A 86 -19.24 3.81 7.81
CA ALA A 86 -18.78 2.43 7.91
C ALA A 86 -19.92 1.50 7.46
N LEU A 87 -19.56 0.45 6.73
CA LEU A 87 -20.50 -0.63 6.44
C LEU A 87 -20.74 -1.37 7.76
N ASP A 88 -22.01 -1.51 8.14
CA ASP A 88 -22.44 -2.23 9.35
C ASP A 88 -22.09 -3.72 9.29
#